data_AF-A0A0Q7K3S4-F1
#
_entry.id   AF-A0A0Q7K3S4-F1
#
_cell.length_a   1.000
_cell.length_b   1.000
_cell.length_c   1.000
_cell.angle_alpha   90.00
_cell.angle_beta   90.00
_cell.angle_gamma   90.00
#
_symmetry.space_group_name_H-M   'P 1'
#
loop_
_entity.id
_entity.type
_entity.pdbx_description
1 polymer ?
#
loop_
_entity_poly.entity_id
_entity_poly.type
_entity_poly.pdbx_seq_one_letter_code
_entity_poly.pdbx_strand_id
1 'polypeptide(L)'
;MRSSLLTRSAVAVASLAIGSVALAAAPASADTTTGTSREAVLTVADQIRNDNRFADGNLALVEKICGIGVDDGRDIELRTTNQPEGVDGFIAEAFVDPADGPSRTCTFAGFATEKSSSTMSGTATLAEQQFSSSAAAPTSHDYTLSGDVYVTAPVTDLSYGYGIATASGNVTVTQARTTTSSRVVTPKSTERKRAAYKAYNRTIDTAQAKLSKALKKADGSSSKKAAARKAYAARKKAAKATLHRALAGTLTIVVTENANTSTTAFTFTTQDLRLR
;
A
#
# COMPACT_ATOMS: atom_id res chain seq x y z
N MET A 1 61.46 -27.20 8.38
CA MET A 1 60.41 -27.72 7.48
C MET A 1 59.08 -27.57 8.23
N ARG A 2 58.18 -26.70 7.75
CA ARG A 2 56.92 -27.09 7.06
C ARG A 2 55.99 -27.88 8.03
N SER A 3 54.78 -27.48 8.42
CA SER A 3 53.75 -26.66 7.76
C SER A 3 52.65 -26.21 8.76
N SER A 4 52.01 -25.11 8.40
CA SER A 4 50.74 -24.53 8.90
C SER A 4 49.52 -25.45 8.72
N LEU A 5 48.41 -25.18 9.44
CA LEU A 5 47.04 -24.92 8.93
C LEU A 5 46.03 -24.90 10.10
N LEU A 6 45.61 -23.74 10.62
CA LEU A 6 44.44 -22.95 10.21
C LEU A 6 43.08 -23.65 10.44
N THR A 7 42.57 -23.58 11.67
CA THR A 7 41.16 -23.83 11.99
C THR A 7 40.38 -22.53 11.74
N ARG A 8 39.79 -22.40 10.55
CA ARG A 8 38.86 -21.30 10.22
C ARG A 8 37.44 -21.70 10.59
N SER A 9 36.88 -20.99 11.55
CA SER A 9 35.45 -21.00 11.88
C SER A 9 34.64 -20.53 10.67
N ALA A 10 33.76 -21.40 10.16
CA ALA A 10 32.73 -21.03 9.22
C ALA A 10 31.53 -20.49 10.00
N VAL A 11 31.46 -19.16 10.17
CA VAL A 11 30.21 -18.50 10.54
C VAL A 11 29.46 -18.23 9.25
N ALA A 12 28.51 -19.09 8.93
CA ALA A 12 27.55 -18.86 7.87
C ALA A 12 26.64 -17.70 8.28
N VAL A 13 26.98 -16.49 7.84
CA VAL A 13 26.06 -15.35 7.90
C VAL A 13 25.08 -15.53 6.75
N ALA A 14 23.90 -16.06 7.06
CA ALA A 14 22.76 -16.04 6.15
C ALA A 14 22.34 -14.59 5.96
N SER A 15 22.85 -13.98 4.90
CA SER A 15 22.38 -12.68 4.39
C SER A 15 20.97 -12.88 3.86
N LEU A 16 19.93 -12.76 4.71
CA LEU A 16 18.60 -12.46 4.21
C LEU A 16 18.67 -11.06 3.59
N ALA A 17 18.85 -11.03 2.28
CA ALA A 17 18.58 -9.88 1.46
C ALA A 17 17.07 -9.63 1.52
N ILE A 18 16.63 -8.85 2.51
CA ILE A 18 15.33 -8.18 2.45
C ILE A 18 15.52 -7.08 1.41
N GLY A 19 15.35 -7.46 0.15
CA GLY A 19 15.20 -6.53 -0.95
C GLY A 19 13.94 -5.73 -0.70
N SER A 20 14.09 -4.56 -0.07
CA SER A 20 13.05 -3.54 0.01
C SER A 20 12.82 -2.97 -1.39
N VAL A 21 12.20 -3.76 -2.26
CA VAL A 21 11.46 -3.22 -3.39
C VAL A 21 10.18 -2.69 -2.77
N ALA A 22 10.22 -1.43 -2.33
CA ALA A 22 9.00 -0.64 -2.25
C ALA A 22 8.53 -0.43 -3.69
N LEU A 23 8.00 -1.50 -4.29
CA LEU A 23 6.98 -1.34 -5.31
C LEU A 23 5.87 -0.63 -4.54
N ALA A 24 5.72 0.66 -4.78
CA ALA A 24 4.40 1.25 -4.68
C ALA A 24 3.56 0.38 -5.61
N ALA A 25 2.91 -0.63 -5.03
CA ALA A 25 1.74 -1.20 -5.64
C ALA A 25 0.82 0.01 -5.76
N ALA A 26 0.87 0.67 -6.92
CA ALA A 26 -0.31 1.32 -7.42
C ALA A 26 -1.42 0.31 -7.14
N PRO A 27 -2.52 0.71 -6.45
CA PRO A 27 -3.62 -0.19 -6.23
C PRO A 27 -3.83 -0.86 -7.57
N ALA A 28 -3.68 -2.19 -7.60
CA ALA A 28 -3.95 -2.93 -8.81
C ALA A 28 -5.42 -2.64 -9.03
N SER A 29 -5.72 -1.63 -9.85
CA SER A 29 -7.02 -1.44 -10.46
C SER A 29 -7.19 -2.77 -11.14
N ALA A 30 -7.91 -3.68 -10.48
CA ALA A 30 -8.23 -4.95 -11.08
C ALA A 30 -8.83 -4.56 -12.42
N ASP A 31 -8.22 -5.04 -13.49
CA ASP A 31 -8.63 -4.76 -14.85
C ASP A 31 -10.06 -5.31 -14.94
N THR A 32 -11.05 -4.49 -14.58
CA THR A 32 -12.43 -4.85 -14.75
C THR A 32 -12.55 -5.00 -16.25
N THR A 33 -13.17 -6.09 -16.70
CA THR A 33 -13.34 -6.39 -18.13
C THR A 33 -13.97 -5.24 -18.92
N THR A 34 -14.56 -4.26 -18.22
CA THR A 34 -15.23 -3.06 -18.72
C THR A 34 -14.47 -1.75 -18.47
N GLY A 35 -13.31 -1.76 -17.79
CA GLY A 35 -12.54 -0.55 -17.43
C GLY A 35 -13.28 0.43 -16.50
N THR A 36 -14.17 -0.11 -15.66
CA THR A 36 -14.98 0.64 -14.69
C THR A 36 -14.20 0.88 -13.40
N SER A 37 -14.19 2.11 -12.89
CA SER A 37 -13.51 2.45 -11.63
C SER A 37 -14.38 2.19 -10.40
N ARG A 38 -13.72 2.01 -9.26
CA ARG A 38 -14.37 1.92 -7.94
C ARG A 38 -15.28 3.11 -7.67
N GLU A 39 -14.80 4.32 -7.95
CA GLU A 39 -15.55 5.56 -7.74
C GLU A 39 -16.81 5.63 -8.61
N ALA A 40 -16.77 5.10 -9.85
CA ALA A 40 -17.94 5.05 -10.71
C ALA A 40 -19.03 4.15 -10.10
N VAL A 41 -18.67 2.97 -9.61
CA VAL A 41 -19.63 2.04 -8.96
C VAL A 41 -20.21 2.64 -7.70
N LEU A 42 -19.38 3.24 -6.84
CA LEU A 42 -19.83 3.89 -5.60
C LEU A 42 -20.74 5.09 -5.88
N THR A 43 -20.43 5.88 -6.92
CA THR A 43 -21.25 7.04 -7.31
C THR A 43 -22.63 6.58 -7.78
N VAL A 44 -22.70 5.53 -8.60
CA VAL A 44 -23.98 4.96 -9.05
C VAL A 44 -24.77 4.45 -7.85
N ALA A 45 -24.16 3.66 -6.96
CA ALA A 45 -24.82 3.11 -5.79
C ALA A 45 -25.36 4.21 -4.85
N ASP A 46 -24.57 5.25 -4.58
CA ASP A 46 -24.97 6.40 -3.75
C ASP A 46 -26.11 7.20 -4.39
N GLN A 47 -26.07 7.43 -5.70
CA GLN A 47 -27.13 8.13 -6.41
C GLN A 47 -28.45 7.37 -6.34
N ILE A 48 -28.46 6.06 -6.58
CA ILE A 48 -29.69 5.25 -6.50
C ILE A 48 -30.32 5.35 -5.10
N ARG A 49 -29.52 5.49 -4.03
CA ARG A 49 -30.04 5.66 -2.67
C ARG A 49 -30.62 7.04 -2.40
N ASN A 50 -29.97 8.08 -2.93
CA ASN A 50 -30.26 9.46 -2.55
C ASN A 50 -31.23 10.17 -3.49
N ASP A 51 -31.29 9.76 -4.75
CA ASP A 51 -32.15 10.37 -5.77
C ASP A 51 -32.61 9.26 -6.72
N ASN A 52 -33.88 8.87 -6.67
CA ASN A 52 -34.48 7.87 -7.57
C ASN A 52 -34.50 8.33 -9.06
N ARG A 53 -33.66 9.28 -9.45
CA ARG A 53 -33.56 9.89 -10.77
C ARG A 53 -32.22 9.53 -11.40
N PHE A 54 -32.27 9.11 -12.65
CA PHE A 54 -31.09 8.84 -13.47
C PHE A 54 -30.30 10.14 -13.69
N ALA A 55 -29.16 10.29 -13.02
CA ALA A 55 -28.17 11.28 -13.44
C ALA A 55 -27.42 10.78 -14.69
N ASP A 56 -27.09 11.68 -15.61
CA ASP A 56 -26.44 11.37 -16.90
C ASP A 56 -25.18 10.48 -16.78
N GLY A 57 -24.48 10.54 -15.66
CA GLY A 57 -23.29 9.72 -15.37
C GLY A 57 -23.56 8.21 -15.23
N ASN A 58 -24.75 7.82 -14.77
CA ASN A 58 -25.13 6.40 -14.64
C ASN A 58 -25.46 5.77 -16.00
N LEU A 59 -25.98 6.60 -16.91
CA LEU A 59 -26.37 6.20 -18.25
C LEU A 59 -25.17 5.71 -19.06
N ALA A 60 -24.04 6.44 -19.00
CA ALA A 60 -22.84 6.10 -19.75
C ALA A 60 -22.24 4.74 -19.35
N LEU A 61 -22.34 4.35 -18.07
CA LEU A 61 -21.87 3.05 -17.61
C LEU A 61 -22.76 1.92 -18.13
N VAL A 62 -24.08 2.08 -18.02
CA VAL A 62 -25.05 1.10 -18.52
C VAL A 62 -24.97 0.98 -20.05
N GLU A 63 -24.94 2.09 -20.78
CA GLU A 63 -24.80 2.13 -22.24
C GLU A 63 -23.53 1.41 -22.70
N LYS A 64 -22.40 1.66 -22.03
CA LYS A 64 -21.13 1.00 -22.32
C LYS A 64 -21.19 -0.52 -22.08
N ILE A 65 -21.76 -0.96 -20.95
CA ILE A 65 -21.79 -2.38 -20.58
C ILE A 65 -22.79 -3.16 -21.42
N CYS A 66 -23.98 -2.59 -21.64
CA CYS A 66 -25.04 -3.22 -22.40
C CYS A 66 -24.89 -3.04 -23.92
N GLY A 67 -23.96 -2.20 -24.36
CA GLY A 67 -23.74 -1.89 -25.77
C GLY A 67 -24.96 -1.23 -26.40
N ILE A 68 -25.49 -0.20 -25.74
CA ILE A 68 -26.67 0.53 -26.20
C ILE A 68 -26.22 1.64 -27.15
N GLY A 69 -26.78 1.66 -28.36
CA GLY A 69 -26.54 2.68 -29.37
C GLY A 69 -27.28 3.99 -29.06
N VAL A 70 -26.87 5.07 -29.73
CA VAL A 70 -27.51 6.40 -29.58
C VAL A 70 -28.95 6.44 -30.08
N ASP A 71 -29.30 5.54 -31.00
CA ASP A 71 -30.62 5.44 -31.64
C ASP A 71 -31.51 4.34 -31.02
N ASP A 72 -31.02 3.61 -30.01
CA ASP A 72 -31.77 2.53 -29.37
C ASP A 72 -32.76 3.10 -28.35
N GLY A 73 -34.00 2.56 -28.37
CA GLY A 73 -34.93 2.76 -27.28
C GLY A 73 -34.39 2.11 -26.01
N ARG A 74 -34.47 2.80 -24.87
CA ARG A 74 -34.03 2.24 -23.60
C ARG A 74 -34.94 2.60 -22.44
N ASP A 75 -35.20 1.61 -21.61
CA ASP A 75 -35.74 1.78 -20.26
C ASP A 75 -34.75 1.13 -19.30
N ILE A 76 -34.33 1.85 -18.28
CA ILE A 76 -33.29 1.40 -17.35
C ILE A 76 -33.91 1.37 -15.96
N GLU A 77 -33.70 0.28 -15.24
CA GLU A 77 -33.99 0.14 -13.82
C GLU A 77 -32.68 -0.09 -13.07
N LEU A 78 -32.41 0.74 -12.07
CA LEU A 78 -31.27 0.59 -11.18
C LEU A 78 -31.76 0.32 -9.78
N ARG A 79 -31.19 -0.70 -9.13
CA ARG A 79 -31.53 -1.05 -7.75
C ARG A 79 -30.27 -1.11 -6.90
N THR A 80 -30.33 -0.43 -5.77
CA THR A 80 -29.33 -0.48 -4.70
C THR A 80 -29.59 -1.69 -3.82
N THR A 81 -28.57 -2.09 -3.06
CA THR A 81 -28.65 -3.21 -2.12
C THR A 81 -28.73 -2.75 -0.69
N ASN A 82 -28.86 -3.72 0.22
CA ASN A 82 -28.37 -3.50 1.57
C ASN A 82 -26.89 -3.09 1.50
N GLN A 83 -26.47 -2.13 2.31
CA GLN A 83 -25.08 -1.66 2.37
C GLN A 83 -24.35 -2.47 3.46
N PRO A 84 -23.74 -3.64 3.14
CA PRO A 84 -22.92 -4.34 4.13
C PRO A 84 -21.67 -3.50 4.44
N GLU A 85 -21.15 -3.63 5.67
CA GLU A 85 -19.95 -2.88 6.06
C GLU A 85 -18.78 -3.16 5.10
N GLY A 86 -18.28 -2.11 4.43
CA GLY A 86 -17.06 -2.16 3.64
C GLY A 86 -17.21 -2.55 2.16
N VAL A 87 -18.38 -2.98 1.71
CA VAL A 87 -18.70 -3.18 0.27
C VAL A 87 -20.02 -2.49 -0.05
N ASP A 88 -20.04 -1.86 -1.21
CA ASP A 88 -21.21 -1.25 -1.78
C ASP A 88 -21.42 -1.73 -3.23
N GLY A 89 -22.62 -1.59 -3.76
CA GLY A 89 -22.92 -2.01 -5.11
C GLY A 89 -24.35 -1.74 -5.55
N PHE A 90 -24.62 -2.12 -6.79
CA PHE A 90 -25.91 -1.98 -7.44
C PHE A 90 -26.14 -3.12 -8.42
N ILE A 91 -27.41 -3.33 -8.78
CA ILE A 91 -27.81 -4.07 -9.97
C ILE A 91 -28.41 -3.08 -10.97
N ALA A 92 -28.06 -3.26 -12.24
CA ALA A 92 -28.61 -2.53 -13.35
C ALA A 92 -29.31 -3.51 -14.29
N GLU A 93 -30.52 -3.13 -14.70
CA GLU A 93 -31.35 -3.84 -15.65
C GLU A 93 -31.75 -2.83 -16.72
N ALA A 94 -31.44 -3.11 -17.98
CA ALA A 94 -31.76 -2.23 -19.10
C ALA A 94 -32.57 -3.00 -20.13
N PHE A 95 -33.80 -2.56 -20.38
CA PHE A 95 -34.58 -2.96 -21.53
C PHE A 95 -34.08 -2.15 -22.74
N VAL A 96 -33.56 -2.85 -23.73
CA VAL A 96 -32.98 -2.26 -24.95
C VAL A 96 -33.87 -2.66 -26.11
N ASP A 97 -34.41 -1.66 -26.80
CA ASP A 97 -35.18 -1.82 -28.04
C ASP A 97 -34.32 -1.30 -29.20
N PRO A 98 -33.44 -2.15 -29.77
CA PRO A 98 -32.50 -1.70 -30.79
C PRO A 98 -33.24 -1.33 -32.08
N ALA A 99 -32.76 -0.31 -32.79
CA ALA A 99 -33.38 0.12 -34.05
C ALA A 99 -33.45 -1.01 -35.09
N ASP A 100 -32.44 -1.88 -35.10
CA ASP A 100 -32.29 -3.02 -35.99
C ASP A 100 -32.11 -4.33 -35.20
N GLY A 101 -33.16 -4.80 -34.51
CA GLY A 101 -33.12 -6.11 -33.85
C GLY A 101 -34.31 -6.40 -32.95
N PRO A 102 -34.34 -7.60 -32.32
CA PRO A 102 -35.31 -7.88 -31.29
C PRO A 102 -34.94 -7.12 -30.00
N SER A 103 -35.95 -6.65 -29.27
CA SER A 103 -35.76 -6.10 -27.94
C SER A 103 -35.12 -7.13 -27.02
N ARG A 104 -34.24 -6.67 -26.12
CA ARG A 104 -33.47 -7.51 -25.20
C ARG A 104 -33.36 -6.84 -23.85
N THR A 105 -33.29 -7.63 -22.79
CA THR A 105 -32.91 -7.15 -21.45
C THR A 105 -31.41 -7.37 -21.28
N CYS A 106 -30.73 -6.39 -20.68
CA CYS A 106 -29.34 -6.48 -20.27
C CYS A 106 -29.24 -6.26 -18.76
N THR A 107 -28.75 -7.26 -18.03
CA THR A 107 -28.59 -7.19 -16.57
C THR A 107 -27.12 -7.33 -16.19
N PHE A 108 -26.66 -6.51 -15.26
CA PHE A 108 -25.34 -6.66 -14.64
C PHE A 108 -25.35 -6.11 -13.21
N ALA A 109 -24.34 -6.50 -12.43
CA ALA A 109 -24.12 -5.98 -11.09
C ALA A 109 -22.73 -5.37 -10.95
N GLY A 110 -22.64 -4.28 -10.19
CA GLY A 110 -21.39 -3.63 -9.80
C GLY A 110 -21.17 -3.73 -8.30
N PHE A 111 -19.95 -4.07 -7.90
CA PHE A 111 -19.50 -4.19 -6.51
C PHE A 111 -18.22 -3.38 -6.33
N ALA A 112 -18.10 -2.64 -5.24
CA ALA A 112 -16.93 -1.84 -4.93
C ALA A 112 -16.68 -1.78 -3.42
N THR A 113 -15.42 -1.78 -3.03
CA THR A 113 -15.02 -1.52 -1.64
C THR A 113 -15.14 -0.03 -1.33
N GLU A 114 -15.68 0.30 -0.15
CA GLU A 114 -15.89 1.69 0.26
C GLU A 114 -14.59 2.45 0.49
N LYS A 115 -13.54 1.74 0.95
CA LYS A 115 -12.23 2.29 1.28
C LYS A 115 -11.21 1.96 0.19
N SER A 116 -10.53 2.97 -0.34
CA SER A 116 -9.55 2.85 -1.44
C SER A 116 -8.33 1.95 -1.16
N SER A 117 -8.03 1.64 0.11
CA SER A 117 -6.96 0.73 0.52
C SER A 117 -7.45 -0.68 0.85
N SER A 118 -8.63 -1.04 0.35
CA SER A 118 -9.27 -2.32 0.64
C SER A 118 -9.48 -3.14 -0.61
N THR A 119 -9.51 -4.45 -0.43
CA THR A 119 -9.83 -5.41 -1.49
C THR A 119 -10.93 -6.32 -1.00
N MET A 120 -11.83 -6.70 -1.88
CA MET A 120 -12.83 -7.73 -1.65
C MET A 120 -12.41 -9.03 -2.31
N SER A 121 -12.83 -10.14 -1.72
CA SER A 121 -12.72 -11.49 -2.28
C SER A 121 -13.98 -12.27 -1.95
N GLY A 122 -14.45 -13.15 -2.84
CA GLY A 122 -15.65 -13.94 -2.58
C GLY A 122 -16.37 -14.38 -3.85
N THR A 123 -17.68 -14.53 -3.76
CA THR A 123 -18.53 -14.94 -4.88
C THR A 123 -19.72 -14.01 -5.01
N ALA A 124 -20.14 -13.76 -6.25
CA ALA A 124 -21.39 -13.11 -6.57
C ALA A 124 -22.22 -14.00 -7.47
N THR A 125 -23.53 -13.98 -7.28
CA THR A 125 -24.49 -14.71 -8.09
C THR A 125 -25.52 -13.73 -8.61
N LEU A 126 -25.66 -13.66 -9.93
CA LEU A 126 -26.72 -12.93 -10.62
C LEU A 126 -27.77 -13.93 -11.07
N ALA A 127 -28.95 -13.87 -10.47
CA ALA A 127 -30.09 -14.71 -10.82
C ALA A 127 -31.14 -13.88 -11.56
N GLU A 128 -31.72 -14.42 -12.62
CA GLU A 128 -32.75 -13.78 -13.42
C GLU A 128 -34.01 -14.66 -13.50
N GLN A 129 -35.18 -14.04 -13.48
CA GLN A 129 -36.47 -14.73 -13.59
C GLN A 129 -37.23 -14.30 -14.84
N GLN A 130 -37.77 -15.25 -15.62
CA GLN A 130 -38.59 -14.94 -16.79
C GLN A 130 -39.98 -14.41 -16.41
N PHE A 131 -40.47 -13.39 -17.12
CA PHE A 131 -41.84 -12.88 -16.94
C PHE A 131 -42.93 -13.85 -17.41
N SER A 132 -42.67 -14.63 -18.47
CA SER A 132 -43.76 -15.29 -19.22
C SER A 132 -44.02 -16.76 -18.84
N SER A 133 -43.21 -17.37 -17.97
CA SER A 133 -43.48 -18.71 -17.47
C SER A 133 -43.11 -18.85 -15.99
N SER A 134 -44.12 -19.01 -15.14
CA SER A 134 -43.94 -19.39 -13.73
C SER A 134 -43.34 -20.80 -13.54
N ALA A 135 -42.96 -21.47 -14.63
CA ALA A 135 -42.41 -22.82 -14.67
C ALA A 135 -40.94 -22.88 -15.13
N ALA A 136 -40.36 -21.81 -15.70
CA ALA A 136 -38.94 -21.80 -16.02
C ALA A 136 -38.11 -21.60 -14.75
N ALA A 137 -37.08 -22.42 -14.58
CA ALA A 137 -36.13 -22.25 -13.48
C ALA A 137 -35.36 -20.93 -13.66
N PRO A 138 -35.07 -20.19 -12.57
CA PRO A 138 -34.21 -19.01 -12.63
C PRO A 138 -32.86 -19.37 -13.27
N THR A 139 -32.38 -18.52 -14.17
CA THR A 139 -31.01 -18.64 -14.67
C THR A 139 -30.10 -17.99 -13.66
N SER A 140 -29.01 -18.66 -13.28
CA SER A 140 -28.06 -18.20 -12.28
C SER A 140 -26.66 -18.17 -12.87
N HIS A 141 -25.98 -17.05 -12.69
CA HIS A 141 -24.61 -16.82 -13.13
C HIS A 141 -23.71 -16.53 -11.93
N ASP A 142 -22.73 -17.40 -11.71
CA ASP A 142 -21.78 -17.26 -10.61
C ASP A 142 -20.49 -16.58 -11.09
N TYR A 143 -20.01 -15.65 -10.27
CA TYR A 143 -18.83 -14.83 -10.50
C TYR A 143 -17.91 -14.91 -9.28
N THR A 144 -16.60 -14.88 -9.52
CA THR A 144 -15.61 -14.75 -8.45
C THR A 144 -15.26 -13.28 -8.26
N LEU A 145 -15.44 -12.77 -7.04
CA LEU A 145 -15.08 -11.40 -6.67
C LEU A 145 -13.61 -11.33 -6.28
N SER A 146 -12.90 -10.33 -6.81
CA SER A 146 -11.52 -10.03 -6.45
C SER A 146 -11.21 -8.57 -6.80
N GLY A 147 -10.39 -7.91 -5.97
CA GLY A 147 -9.96 -6.53 -6.20
C GLY A 147 -10.77 -5.52 -5.38
N ASP A 148 -10.62 -4.23 -5.67
CA ASP A 148 -11.35 -3.15 -5.01
C ASP A 148 -12.68 -2.80 -5.70
N VAL A 149 -12.85 -3.24 -6.95
CA VAL A 149 -14.07 -3.11 -7.77
C VAL A 149 -14.26 -4.34 -8.65
N TYR A 150 -15.51 -4.76 -8.86
CA TYR A 150 -15.88 -5.85 -9.76
C TYR A 150 -17.21 -5.53 -10.43
N VAL A 151 -17.29 -5.77 -11.73
CA VAL A 151 -18.53 -5.64 -12.50
C VAL A 151 -18.76 -6.96 -13.22
N THR A 152 -19.95 -7.53 -13.07
CA THR A 152 -20.28 -8.81 -13.72
C THR A 152 -20.30 -8.63 -15.24
N ALA A 153 -20.12 -9.73 -15.97
CA ALA A 153 -20.47 -9.72 -17.38
C ALA A 153 -21.98 -9.42 -17.53
N PRO A 154 -22.39 -8.70 -18.59
CA PRO A 154 -23.81 -8.49 -18.86
C PRO A 154 -24.46 -9.81 -19.27
N VAL A 155 -25.58 -10.14 -18.63
CA VAL A 155 -26.46 -11.20 -19.08
C VAL A 155 -27.47 -10.56 -20.02
N THR A 156 -27.59 -11.11 -21.23
CA THR A 156 -28.50 -10.58 -22.25
C THR A 156 -29.47 -11.65 -22.69
N ASP A 157 -30.76 -11.37 -22.57
CA ASP A 157 -31.82 -12.32 -22.92
C ASP A 157 -33.00 -11.60 -23.58
N LEU A 158 -33.71 -12.33 -24.44
CA LEU A 158 -34.87 -11.88 -25.21
C LEU A 158 -36.21 -12.03 -24.44
N SER A 159 -36.22 -12.66 -23.25
CA SER A 159 -37.47 -13.05 -22.57
C SER A 159 -37.50 -12.88 -21.04
N TYR A 160 -36.54 -12.16 -20.45
CA TYR A 160 -36.39 -12.12 -18.99
C TYR A 160 -36.98 -10.88 -18.30
N GLY A 161 -37.33 -11.10 -17.03
CA GLY A 161 -37.68 -10.09 -16.03
C GLY A 161 -36.67 -9.99 -14.91
N TYR A 162 -37.15 -9.58 -13.72
CA TYR A 162 -36.33 -9.02 -12.64
C TYR A 162 -35.07 -9.83 -12.30
N GLY A 163 -33.93 -9.14 -12.29
CA GLY A 163 -32.68 -9.66 -11.76
C GLY A 163 -32.60 -9.59 -10.22
N ILE A 164 -31.91 -10.54 -9.60
CA ILE A 164 -31.49 -10.53 -8.20
C ILE A 164 -29.99 -10.75 -8.17
N ALA A 165 -29.25 -9.84 -7.55
CA ALA A 165 -27.83 -10.02 -7.31
C ALA A 165 -27.59 -10.33 -5.84
N THR A 166 -26.83 -11.40 -5.60
CA THR A 166 -26.32 -11.75 -4.28
C THR A 166 -24.80 -11.81 -4.32
N ALA A 167 -24.14 -11.45 -3.22
CA ALA A 167 -22.70 -11.65 -3.10
C ALA A 167 -22.32 -11.93 -1.65
N SER A 168 -21.24 -12.67 -1.45
CA SER A 168 -20.69 -12.90 -0.12
C SER A 168 -19.19 -13.09 -0.20
N GLY A 169 -18.49 -12.69 0.86
CA GLY A 169 -17.05 -12.71 0.85
C GLY A 169 -16.42 -11.98 2.02
N ASN A 170 -15.19 -11.52 1.80
CA ASN A 170 -14.39 -10.79 2.76
C ASN A 170 -13.87 -9.50 2.15
N VAL A 171 -13.90 -8.42 2.93
CA VAL A 171 -13.17 -7.17 2.69
C VAL A 171 -11.92 -7.16 3.54
N THR A 172 -10.77 -7.01 2.90
CA THR A 172 -9.47 -6.88 3.54
C THR A 172 -8.99 -5.44 3.42
N VAL A 173 -8.80 -4.77 4.56
CA VAL A 173 -8.24 -3.42 4.67
C VAL A 173 -6.78 -3.53 5.09
N THR A 174 -5.87 -3.01 4.27
CA THR A 174 -4.47 -2.83 4.68
C THR A 174 -4.26 -1.39 5.12
N GLN A 175 -4.10 -1.17 6.43
CA GLN A 175 -3.84 0.17 6.96
C GLN A 175 -2.39 0.60 6.72
N ALA A 176 -2.19 1.92 6.65
CA ALA A 176 -0.88 2.53 6.45
C ALA A 176 0.15 2.04 7.50
N ARG A 177 1.39 1.85 7.03
CA ARG A 177 2.50 1.31 7.82
C ARG A 177 2.76 2.15 9.06
N THR A 178 2.82 1.49 10.22
CA THR A 178 3.37 2.13 11.42
C THR A 178 4.88 2.01 11.40
N THR A 179 5.58 3.15 11.49
CA THR A 179 7.04 3.19 11.61
C THR A 179 7.45 3.23 13.07
N THR A 180 8.14 2.20 13.54
CA THR A 180 8.84 2.26 14.83
C THR A 180 10.33 2.47 14.57
N SER A 181 10.95 3.41 15.28
CA SER A 181 12.40 3.65 15.18
C SER A 181 13.09 3.26 16.47
N SER A 182 14.19 2.52 16.36
CA SER A 182 15.07 2.23 17.49
C SER A 182 16.49 2.74 17.20
N ARG A 183 17.15 3.24 18.25
CA ARG A 183 18.51 3.78 18.17
C ARG A 183 19.47 2.74 18.74
N VAL A 184 20.31 2.19 17.89
CA VAL A 184 21.36 1.23 18.28
C VAL A 184 22.72 1.91 18.15
N VAL A 185 23.42 2.05 19.28
CA VAL A 185 24.81 2.55 19.26
C VAL A 185 25.75 1.36 19.28
N THR A 186 26.44 1.10 18.18
CA THR A 186 27.45 0.04 18.09
C THR A 186 28.79 0.57 18.63
N PRO A 187 29.34 -0.01 19.71
CA PRO A 187 30.64 0.39 20.23
C PRO A 187 31.77 0.15 19.21
N LYS A 188 32.79 1.00 19.20
CA LYS A 188 34.02 0.74 18.42
C LYS A 188 34.75 -0.49 18.97
N SER A 189 35.34 -1.28 18.06
CA SER A 189 36.17 -2.44 18.43
C SER A 189 37.40 -2.02 19.26
N THR A 190 37.95 -2.97 20.00
CA THR A 190 39.14 -2.77 20.85
C THR A 190 40.34 -2.29 20.03
N GLU A 191 40.52 -2.83 18.82
CA GLU A 191 41.61 -2.45 17.89
C GLU A 191 41.50 -0.99 17.48
N ARG A 192 40.28 -0.55 17.13
CA ARG A 192 40.01 0.84 16.74
C ARG A 192 40.23 1.80 17.91
N LYS A 193 39.81 1.42 19.13
CA LYS A 193 40.08 2.20 20.35
C LYS A 193 41.58 2.32 20.60
N ARG A 194 42.33 1.22 20.54
CA ARG A 194 43.80 1.20 20.71
C ARG A 194 44.49 2.09 19.67
N ALA A 195 44.09 2.02 18.41
CA ALA A 195 44.63 2.88 17.35
C ALA A 195 44.37 4.38 17.64
N ALA A 196 43.17 4.73 18.11
CA ALA A 196 42.82 6.11 18.48
C ALA A 196 43.68 6.62 19.65
N TYR A 197 43.90 5.82 20.69
CA TYR A 197 44.79 6.17 21.80
C TYR A 197 46.24 6.34 21.33
N LYS A 198 46.74 5.43 20.47
CA LYS A 198 48.10 5.53 19.91
C LYS A 198 48.29 6.84 19.11
N ALA A 199 47.31 7.21 18.29
CA ALA A 199 47.33 8.46 17.53
C ALA A 199 47.30 9.70 18.43
N TYR A 200 46.47 9.67 19.49
CA TYR A 200 46.43 10.73 20.50
C TYR A 200 47.78 10.91 21.19
N ASN A 201 48.36 9.82 21.71
CA ASN A 201 49.66 9.86 22.40
C ASN A 201 50.75 10.44 21.50
N ARG A 202 50.87 9.94 20.25
CA ARG A 202 51.83 10.48 19.27
C ARG A 202 51.66 11.99 19.03
N THR A 203 50.43 12.46 18.99
CA THR A 203 50.11 13.88 18.80
C THR A 203 50.55 14.72 20.00
N ILE A 204 50.30 14.22 21.22
CA ILE A 204 50.73 14.88 22.47
C ILE A 204 52.25 14.91 22.58
N ASP A 205 52.93 13.80 22.32
CA ASP A 205 54.40 13.72 22.37
C ASP A 205 55.04 14.74 21.41
N THR A 206 54.51 14.82 20.18
CA THR A 206 54.95 15.79 19.18
C THR A 206 54.68 17.23 19.64
N ALA A 207 53.52 17.49 20.25
CA ALA A 207 53.17 18.81 20.77
C ALA A 207 54.06 19.21 21.96
N GLN A 208 54.43 18.26 22.82
CA GLN A 208 55.33 18.48 23.96
C GLN A 208 56.77 18.74 23.49
N ALA A 209 57.26 18.01 22.50
CA ALA A 209 58.55 18.28 21.87
C ALA A 209 58.59 19.70 21.26
N LYS A 210 57.52 20.13 20.58
CA LYS A 210 57.39 21.49 20.04
C LYS A 210 57.33 22.55 21.14
N LEU A 211 56.62 22.29 22.24
CA LEU A 211 56.60 23.17 23.42
C LEU A 211 58.01 23.35 23.98
N SER A 212 58.73 22.26 24.23
CA SER A 212 60.11 22.31 24.75
C SER A 212 61.03 23.13 23.86
N LYS A 213 61.00 22.90 22.53
CA LYS A 213 61.77 23.72 21.57
C LYS A 213 61.36 25.20 21.59
N ALA A 214 60.06 25.51 21.67
CA ALA A 214 59.57 26.88 21.72
C ALA A 214 59.95 27.60 23.03
N LEU A 215 59.95 26.88 24.17
CA LEU A 215 60.38 27.42 25.45
C LEU A 215 61.88 27.75 25.46
N LYS A 216 62.72 26.90 24.85
CA LYS A 216 64.15 27.19 24.66
C LYS A 216 64.37 28.42 23.78
N LYS A 217 63.64 28.54 22.66
CA LYS A 217 63.72 29.69 21.73
C LYS A 217 63.16 31.00 22.30
N ALA A 218 62.34 30.94 23.34
CA ALA A 218 61.74 32.13 23.94
C ALA A 218 62.75 33.01 24.67
N ASP A 219 63.92 32.46 25.03
CA ASP A 219 65.08 33.15 25.59
C ASP A 219 64.72 34.21 26.64
N GLY A 220 64.26 33.76 27.81
CA GLY A 220 63.85 34.65 28.90
C GLY A 220 62.47 35.30 28.77
N SER A 221 62.01 35.63 27.54
CA SER A 221 60.77 36.38 27.30
C SER A 221 59.51 35.69 27.86
N SER A 222 58.87 36.35 28.83
CA SER A 222 57.63 35.89 29.48
C SER A 222 56.47 35.73 28.49
N SER A 223 56.29 36.70 27.60
CA SER A 223 55.25 36.70 26.57
C SER A 223 55.40 35.52 25.60
N LYS A 224 56.62 35.27 25.09
CA LYS A 224 56.89 34.13 24.19
C LYS A 224 56.69 32.78 24.89
N LYS A 225 57.06 32.66 26.17
CA LYS A 225 56.79 31.46 26.99
C LYS A 225 55.30 31.23 27.19
N ALA A 226 54.53 32.28 27.49
CA ALA A 226 53.07 32.20 27.65
C ALA A 226 52.39 31.78 26.35
N ALA A 227 52.78 32.37 25.21
CA ALA A 227 52.28 32.01 23.89
C ALA A 227 52.55 30.53 23.55
N ALA A 228 53.76 30.02 23.85
CA ALA A 228 54.10 28.62 23.64
C ALA A 228 53.22 27.66 24.47
N ARG A 229 52.99 27.98 25.76
CA ARG A 229 52.10 27.21 26.64
C ARG A 229 50.65 27.23 26.15
N LYS A 230 50.15 28.39 25.72
CA LYS A 230 48.81 28.54 25.14
C LYS A 230 48.64 27.70 23.87
N ALA A 231 49.64 27.70 22.98
CA ALA A 231 49.63 26.89 21.77
C ALA A 231 49.62 25.37 22.08
N TYR A 232 50.38 24.93 23.09
CA TYR A 232 50.34 23.54 23.55
C TYR A 232 48.96 23.16 24.12
N ALA A 233 48.37 24.01 24.96
CA ALA A 233 47.05 23.77 25.54
C ALA A 233 45.96 23.64 24.45
N ALA A 234 46.00 24.51 23.43
CA ALA A 234 45.09 24.43 22.29
C ALA A 234 45.24 23.11 21.51
N ARG A 235 46.48 22.67 21.24
CA ARG A 235 46.75 21.38 20.59
C ARG A 235 46.29 20.19 21.41
N LYS A 236 46.51 20.22 22.73
CA LYS A 236 46.02 19.18 23.65
C LYS A 236 44.49 19.10 23.64
N LYS A 237 43.79 20.24 23.66
CA LYS A 237 42.33 20.31 23.56
C LYS A 237 41.83 19.70 22.24
N ALA A 238 42.43 20.07 21.11
CA ALA A 238 42.06 19.54 19.79
C ALA A 238 42.30 18.02 19.68
N ALA A 239 43.44 17.53 20.18
CA ALA A 239 43.76 16.11 20.20
C ALA A 239 42.75 15.31 21.07
N LYS A 240 42.35 15.86 22.23
CA LYS A 240 41.33 15.24 23.09
C LYS A 240 39.96 15.19 22.42
N ALA A 241 39.54 16.25 21.73
CA ALA A 241 38.29 16.26 20.97
C ALA A 241 38.30 15.21 19.85
N THR A 242 39.43 15.08 19.15
CA THR A 242 39.61 14.06 18.10
C THR A 242 39.53 12.65 18.68
N LEU A 243 40.17 12.40 19.83
CA LEU A 243 40.08 11.13 20.54
C LEU A 243 38.62 10.79 20.92
N HIS A 244 37.89 11.73 21.51
CA HIS A 244 36.48 11.50 21.87
C HIS A 244 35.62 11.12 20.65
N ARG A 245 35.78 11.81 19.52
CA ARG A 245 35.08 11.45 18.27
C ARG A 245 35.48 10.08 17.75
N ALA A 246 36.77 9.73 17.81
CA ALA A 246 37.27 8.44 17.36
C ALA A 246 36.79 7.28 18.26
N LEU A 247 36.53 7.54 19.54
CA LEU A 247 35.99 6.57 20.50
C LEU A 247 34.46 6.47 20.46
N ALA A 248 33.76 7.50 19.97
CA ALA A 248 32.31 7.48 19.85
C ALA A 248 31.87 6.31 18.95
N GLY A 249 30.86 5.56 19.41
CA GLY A 249 30.27 4.47 18.64
C GLY A 249 29.60 4.95 17.36
N THR A 250 29.19 4.01 16.52
CA THR A 250 28.36 4.32 15.35
C THR A 250 26.88 4.27 15.78
N LEU A 251 26.12 5.33 15.53
CA LEU A 251 24.67 5.32 15.71
C LEU A 251 24.03 4.73 14.46
N THR A 252 23.26 3.66 14.65
CA THR A 252 22.41 3.06 13.63
C THR A 252 20.96 3.30 14.05
N ILE A 253 20.16 3.86 13.15
CA ILE A 253 18.71 4.00 13.34
C ILE A 253 18.08 2.84 12.58
N VAL A 254 17.42 1.94 13.31
CA VAL A 254 16.67 0.85 12.71
C VAL A 254 15.21 1.29 12.64
N VAL A 255 14.65 1.28 11.44
CA VAL A 255 13.24 1.56 11.20
C VAL A 255 12.56 0.23 10.88
N THR A 256 11.56 -0.13 11.67
CA THR A 256 10.71 -1.29 11.42
C THR A 256 9.34 -0.80 10.98
N GLU A 257 8.85 -1.36 9.88
CA GLU A 257 7.55 -1.04 9.32
C GLU A 257 6.61 -2.24 9.49
N ASN A 258 5.48 -2.04 10.16
CA ASN A 258 4.44 -3.06 10.30
C ASN A 258 3.18 -2.60 9.56
N ALA A 259 2.68 -3.42 8.64
CA ALA A 259 1.38 -3.24 8.02
C ALA A 259 0.33 -4.02 8.83
N ASN A 260 -0.74 -3.34 9.23
CA ASN A 260 -1.88 -3.99 9.88
C ASN A 260 -2.92 -4.33 8.82
N THR A 261 -3.30 -5.60 8.76
CA THR A 261 -4.33 -6.10 7.85
C THR A 261 -5.53 -6.54 8.68
N SER A 262 -6.71 -6.03 8.34
CA SER A 262 -7.99 -6.43 8.96
C SER A 262 -8.88 -7.02 7.89
N THR A 263 -9.60 -8.09 8.20
CA THR A 263 -10.53 -8.74 7.29
C THR A 263 -11.91 -8.84 7.93
N THR A 264 -12.93 -8.36 7.22
CA THR A 264 -14.34 -8.36 7.67
C THR A 264 -15.18 -9.09 6.63
N ALA A 265 -16.06 -10.00 7.05
CA ALA A 265 -16.97 -10.69 6.16
C ALA A 265 -18.10 -9.74 5.70
N PHE A 266 -18.59 -9.92 4.47
CA PHE A 266 -19.74 -9.21 3.94
C PHE A 266 -20.72 -10.16 3.27
N THR A 267 -22.00 -9.76 3.28
CA THR A 267 -23.07 -10.40 2.52
C THR A 267 -23.96 -9.32 1.90
N PHE A 268 -24.28 -9.51 0.63
CA PHE A 268 -24.97 -8.57 -0.24
C PHE A 268 -26.17 -9.28 -0.86
N THR A 269 -27.31 -8.60 -0.89
CA THR A 269 -28.52 -9.05 -1.58
C THR A 269 -29.31 -7.82 -2.04
N THR A 270 -29.63 -7.77 -3.33
CA THR A 270 -30.56 -6.76 -3.87
C THR A 270 -31.94 -6.94 -3.23
N GLN A 271 -32.53 -5.86 -2.70
CA GLN A 271 -33.88 -5.94 -2.15
C GLN A 271 -34.89 -6.18 -3.28
N ASP A 272 -35.73 -7.21 -3.13
CA ASP A 272 -36.91 -7.37 -3.96
C ASP A 272 -38.01 -6.42 -3.45
N LEU A 273 -38.26 -5.35 -4.18
CA LEU A 273 -39.26 -4.34 -3.81
C LEU A 273 -40.70 -4.80 -4.03
N ARG A 274 -40.95 -6.01 -4.57
CA ARG A 274 -42.29 -6.47 -4.96
C ARG A 274 -42.95 -7.45 -3.99
N LEU A 275 -42.29 -7.78 -2.88
CA LEU A 275 -42.86 -8.56 -1.78
C LEU A 275 -43.41 -7.69 -0.64
N ARG A 276 -43.80 -6.43 -0.91
CA ARG A 276 -44.51 -5.55 0.04
C ARG A 276 -45.92 -5.23 -0.41
#